data_AF-A0A7K0G7N5-F1
#
_entry.id   AF-A0A7K0G7N5-F1
#
_cell.length_a   1.000
_cell.length_b   1.000
_cell.length_c   1.000
_cell.angle_alpha   90.00
_cell.angle_beta   90.00
_cell.angle_gamma   90.00
#
_symmetry.space_group_name_H-M   'P 1'
#
loop_
_entity.id
_entity.type
_entity.pdbx_description
1 polymer ?
#
loop_
_entity_poly.entity_id
_entity_poly.type
_entity_poly.pdbx_seq_one_letter_code
_entity_poly.pdbx_strand_id
1 'polypeptide(L)'
;MPTRSVDVPLDQLRKKFDYFSVGSDQVWNPNYVDCYRWMFLQFAERDQRVALSPSIGMSSLSSPYARRQISRGLRGFDRLSVRERDGAELIKQLTGQDATVLVDPTLVVTANSWRSVACGRMVPDRPYVFTYLLGDRSVEQDAYISAVLDELDAVQISLSDKARDGEVDAGPAEFIALIDGAARVITDSYHASVFSILMGTPVTIFRRGGVFKSVFQTRNAYADVWTAERSFRRRVF
;
A
#
# COMPACT_ATOMS: atom_id res chain seq x y z
N MET A 1 -16.34 9.29 6.28
CA MET A 1 -16.83 10.56 5.66
C MET A 1 -17.77 10.19 4.53
N PRO A 2 -18.94 10.85 4.36
CA PRO A 2 -19.78 10.59 3.21
C PRO A 2 -19.04 11.01 1.94
N THR A 3 -18.88 10.08 1.00
CA THR A 3 -18.43 10.41 -0.36
C THR A 3 -19.44 11.36 -0.96
N ARG A 4 -18.99 12.53 -1.41
CA ARG A 4 -19.84 13.48 -2.14
C ARG A 4 -19.51 13.34 -3.62
N SER A 5 -20.50 12.97 -4.41
CA SER A 5 -20.40 13.05 -5.86
C SER A 5 -20.37 14.52 -6.28
N VAL A 6 -19.39 14.87 -7.12
CA VAL A 6 -19.28 16.22 -7.69
C VAL A 6 -19.63 16.10 -9.17
N ASP A 7 -20.85 16.51 -9.52
CA ASP A 7 -21.30 16.56 -10.91
C ASP A 7 -21.00 17.95 -11.50
N VAL A 8 -19.72 18.16 -11.82
CA VAL A 8 -19.21 19.40 -12.41
C VAL A 8 -18.32 19.03 -13.58
N PRO A 9 -18.45 19.70 -14.75
CA PRO A 9 -17.55 19.47 -15.87
C PRO A 9 -16.08 19.56 -15.46
N LEU A 10 -15.26 18.64 -15.97
CA LEU A 10 -13.87 18.47 -15.55
C LEU A 10 -13.02 19.76 -15.71
N ASP A 11 -13.33 20.58 -16.70
CA ASP A 11 -12.71 21.88 -16.99
C ASP A 11 -13.11 22.99 -16.00
N GLN A 12 -14.19 22.78 -15.24
CA GLN A 12 -14.66 23.68 -14.19
C GLN A 12 -14.17 23.27 -12.79
N LEU A 13 -13.71 22.03 -12.58
CA LEU A 13 -13.22 21.56 -11.28
C LEU A 13 -12.11 22.46 -10.72
N ARG A 14 -11.15 22.85 -11.55
CA ARG A 14 -10.03 23.75 -11.16
C ARG A 14 -10.46 25.11 -10.61
N LYS A 15 -11.67 25.58 -10.94
CA LYS A 15 -12.23 26.85 -10.44
C LYS A 15 -12.97 26.67 -9.10
N LYS A 16 -13.28 25.43 -8.72
CA LYS A 16 -14.10 25.09 -7.55
C LYS A 16 -13.26 24.64 -6.36
N PHE A 17 -12.09 24.06 -6.61
CA PHE A 17 -11.20 23.55 -5.59
C PHE A 17 -9.82 24.16 -5.74
N ASP A 18 -9.19 24.47 -4.60
CA ASP A 18 -7.85 25.03 -4.57
C ASP A 18 -6.79 23.98 -4.94
N TYR A 19 -6.99 22.74 -4.48
CA TYR A 19 -6.03 21.64 -4.66
C TYR A 19 -6.70 20.32 -5.01
N PHE A 20 -5.94 19.48 -5.69
CA PHE A 20 -6.26 18.10 -5.99
C PHE A 20 -5.10 17.22 -5.54
N SER A 21 -5.41 16.11 -4.87
CA SER A 21 -4.38 15.18 -4.40
C SER A 21 -4.47 13.87 -5.16
N VAL A 22 -3.32 13.37 -5.61
CA VAL A 22 -3.15 11.95 -5.92
C VAL A 22 -2.63 11.28 -4.66
N GLY A 23 -3.30 10.21 -4.25
CA GLY A 23 -2.96 9.46 -3.05
C GLY A 23 -1.72 8.59 -3.22
N SER A 24 -1.47 7.77 -2.20
CA SER A 24 -0.40 6.78 -2.22
C SER A 24 -0.78 5.58 -3.10
N ASP A 25 -0.14 4.45 -2.86
CA ASP A 25 -0.21 3.24 -3.67
C ASP A 25 0.41 3.34 -5.08
N GLN A 26 0.40 2.24 -5.84
CA GLN A 26 1.05 2.09 -7.13
C GLN A 26 0.35 2.81 -8.30
N VAL A 27 -0.21 3.99 -8.03
CA VAL A 27 -0.98 4.81 -8.99
C VAL A 27 -0.14 5.36 -10.16
N TRP A 28 1.19 5.38 -10.01
CA TRP A 28 2.12 5.78 -11.07
C TRP A 28 2.86 4.60 -11.71
N ASN A 29 2.48 3.36 -11.33
CA ASN A 29 3.05 2.18 -11.95
C ASN A 29 2.48 2.01 -13.37
N PRO A 30 3.32 1.98 -14.42
CA PRO A 30 2.85 1.86 -15.80
C PRO A 30 2.09 0.56 -16.09
N ASN A 31 2.24 -0.46 -15.25
CA ASN A 31 1.53 -1.74 -15.39
C ASN A 31 0.12 -1.71 -14.77
N TYR A 32 -0.17 -0.71 -13.92
CA TYR A 32 -1.44 -0.59 -13.19
C TYR A 32 -2.16 0.74 -13.43
N VAL A 33 -1.52 1.69 -14.11
CA VAL A 33 -2.11 3.00 -14.39
C VAL A 33 -3.20 2.88 -15.45
N ASP A 34 -4.45 2.87 -15.01
CA ASP A 34 -5.60 2.81 -15.92
C ASP A 34 -5.80 4.13 -16.69
N CYS A 35 -5.59 5.27 -16.01
CA CYS A 35 -5.77 6.58 -16.61
C CYS A 35 -4.76 7.61 -16.12
N TYR A 36 -3.75 7.89 -16.96
CA TYR A 36 -2.75 8.93 -16.72
C TYR A 36 -3.35 10.31 -16.43
N ARG A 37 -4.50 10.64 -17.04
CA ARG A 37 -5.16 11.93 -16.83
C ARG A 37 -5.55 12.13 -15.36
N TRP A 38 -6.07 11.08 -14.71
CA TRP A 38 -6.47 11.12 -13.31
C TRP A 38 -5.28 10.93 -12.37
N MET A 39 -4.43 9.93 -12.64
CA MET A 39 -3.32 9.59 -11.75
C MET A 39 -2.22 10.68 -11.69
N PHE A 40 -2.11 11.52 -12.72
CA PHE A 40 -1.21 12.69 -12.71
C PHE A 40 -1.96 14.03 -12.61
N LEU A 41 -3.26 13.98 -12.27
CA LEU A 41 -4.12 15.15 -12.08
C LEU A 41 -4.05 16.15 -13.25
N GLN A 42 -3.99 15.66 -14.49
CA GLN A 42 -3.76 16.47 -15.69
C GLN A 42 -4.89 17.45 -16.02
N PHE A 43 -6.01 17.35 -15.31
CA PHE A 43 -7.14 18.27 -15.39
C PHE A 43 -6.98 19.51 -14.49
N ALA A 44 -6.03 19.51 -13.56
CA ALA A 44 -5.75 20.61 -12.64
C ALA A 44 -4.54 21.44 -13.09
N GLU A 45 -4.46 22.70 -12.65
CA GLU A 45 -3.28 23.55 -12.89
C GLU A 45 -2.09 23.05 -12.05
N ARG A 46 -0.87 23.41 -12.44
CA ARG A 46 0.38 22.84 -11.89
C ARG A 46 0.50 23.02 -10.37
N ASP A 47 0.11 24.19 -9.89
CA ASP A 47 0.13 24.63 -8.49
C ASP A 47 -1.01 24.03 -7.65
N GLN A 48 -2.03 23.46 -8.30
CA GLN A 48 -3.13 22.77 -7.64
C GLN A 48 -2.85 21.27 -7.42
N ARG A 49 -1.78 20.72 -8.00
CA ARG A 49 -1.51 19.28 -7.94
C ARG A 49 -0.64 18.92 -6.74
N VAL A 50 -1.18 18.06 -5.90
CA VAL A 50 -0.51 17.55 -4.70
C VAL A 50 -0.27 16.04 -4.85
N ALA A 51 0.97 15.61 -4.64
CA ALA A 51 1.30 14.20 -4.52
C ALA A 51 1.41 13.85 -3.03
N LEU A 52 0.63 12.86 -2.57
CA LEU A 52 0.67 12.33 -1.21
C LEU A 52 1.23 10.91 -1.20
N SER A 53 2.56 10.82 -1.31
CA SER A 53 3.33 9.58 -1.32
C SER A 53 2.93 8.52 -2.39
N PRO A 54 2.55 8.87 -3.64
CA PRO A 54 2.32 7.91 -4.71
C PRO A 54 3.56 7.03 -4.95
N SER A 55 3.32 5.83 -5.46
CA SER A 55 4.35 4.84 -5.75
C SER A 55 4.39 4.55 -7.24
N ILE A 56 5.62 4.47 -7.76
CA ILE A 56 5.86 3.92 -9.10
C ILE A 56 5.96 2.39 -8.99
N GLY A 57 6.46 1.88 -7.86
CA GLY A 57 6.52 0.45 -7.60
C GLY A 57 7.55 -0.30 -8.46
N MET A 58 8.43 0.44 -9.13
CA MET A 58 9.46 -0.09 -10.03
C MET A 58 10.74 0.71 -9.84
N SER A 59 11.89 0.02 -9.82
CA SER A 59 13.21 0.66 -9.81
C SER A 59 13.68 1.12 -11.19
N SER A 60 13.01 0.68 -12.25
CA SER A 60 13.32 1.09 -13.62
C SER A 60 12.12 0.98 -14.54
N LEU A 61 12.14 1.76 -15.62
CA LEU A 61 11.16 1.74 -16.69
C LEU A 61 11.87 1.39 -18.00
N SER A 62 11.61 0.21 -18.54
CA SER A 62 12.19 -0.25 -19.81
C SER A 62 11.49 0.36 -21.02
N SER A 63 10.17 0.54 -20.96
CA SER A 63 9.37 1.08 -22.06
C SER A 63 9.63 2.58 -22.28
N PRO A 64 10.14 3.00 -23.46
CA PRO A 64 10.30 4.42 -23.77
C PRO A 64 8.98 5.19 -23.77
N TYR A 65 7.87 4.51 -24.09
CA TYR A 65 6.53 5.09 -24.01
C TYR A 65 6.14 5.39 -22.57
N ALA A 66 6.27 4.43 -21.66
CA ALA A 66 5.97 4.62 -20.24
C ALA A 66 6.81 5.74 -19.63
N ARG A 67 8.13 5.76 -19.94
CA ARG A 67 9.04 6.84 -19.52
C ARG A 67 8.52 8.22 -19.94
N ARG A 68 8.07 8.37 -21.19
CA ARG A 68 7.53 9.64 -21.71
C ARG A 68 6.23 10.03 -21.01
N GLN A 69 5.28 9.11 -20.83
CA GLN A 69 4.00 9.40 -20.18
C GLN A 69 4.18 9.81 -18.72
N ILE A 70 4.96 9.03 -17.97
CA ILE A 70 5.24 9.30 -16.55
C ILE A 70 6.02 10.61 -16.41
N SER A 71 7.08 10.83 -17.21
CA SER A 71 7.85 12.09 -17.19
C SER A 71 6.96 13.31 -17.46
N ARG A 72 6.08 13.23 -18.46
CA ARG A 72 5.12 14.31 -18.78
C ARG A 72 4.15 14.58 -17.62
N GLY A 73 3.62 13.52 -16.99
CA GLY A 73 2.72 13.64 -15.87
C GLY A 73 3.39 14.29 -14.65
N LEU A 74 4.58 13.81 -14.28
CA LEU A 74 5.35 14.29 -13.13
C LEU A 74 5.79 15.75 -13.25
N ARG A 75 6.13 16.22 -14.46
CA ARG A 75 6.45 17.64 -14.71
C ARG A 75 5.26 18.57 -14.48
N GLY A 76 4.05 18.02 -14.41
CA GLY A 76 2.84 18.75 -14.07
C GLY A 76 2.69 19.07 -12.58
N PHE A 77 3.57 18.60 -11.70
CA PHE A 77 3.57 18.94 -10.28
C PHE A 77 4.62 20.01 -9.98
N ASP A 78 4.31 20.93 -9.05
CA ASP A 78 5.29 21.87 -8.51
C ASP A 78 6.22 21.22 -7.49
N ARG A 79 5.67 20.30 -6.69
CA ARG A 79 6.41 19.53 -5.69
C ARG A 79 5.99 18.06 -5.80
N LEU A 80 6.98 17.18 -5.72
CA LEU A 80 6.77 15.74 -5.80
C LEU A 80 7.06 15.10 -4.45
N SER A 81 6.25 14.10 -4.10
CA SER A 81 6.54 13.17 -3.02
C SER A 81 6.25 11.75 -3.47
N VAL A 82 6.93 10.77 -2.88
CA VAL A 82 6.77 9.33 -3.15
C VAL A 82 7.03 8.52 -1.88
N ARG A 83 6.58 7.27 -1.82
CA ARG A 83 6.80 6.40 -0.63
C ARG A 83 8.09 5.58 -0.65
N GLU A 84 8.83 5.57 -1.76
CA GLU A 84 10.04 4.77 -1.94
C GLU A 84 11.21 5.58 -2.52
N ARG A 85 12.45 5.23 -2.11
CA ARG A 85 13.68 5.88 -2.61
C ARG A 85 13.90 5.65 -4.09
N ASP A 86 13.72 4.41 -4.55
CA ASP A 86 13.84 4.03 -5.96
C ASP A 86 12.91 4.88 -6.85
N GLY A 87 11.71 5.18 -6.37
CA GLY A 87 10.76 6.06 -7.04
C GLY A 87 11.28 7.50 -7.13
N ALA A 88 11.88 8.03 -6.07
CA ALA A 88 12.46 9.38 -6.06
C ALA A 88 13.65 9.49 -7.03
N GLU A 89 14.52 8.46 -7.05
CA GLU A 89 15.63 8.37 -7.99
C GLU A 89 15.14 8.32 -9.44
N LEU A 90 14.11 7.51 -9.70
CA LEU A 90 13.50 7.41 -11.03
C LEU A 90 12.86 8.73 -11.46
N ILE A 91 12.19 9.45 -10.56
CA ILE A 91 11.65 10.80 -10.84
C ILE A 91 12.77 11.76 -11.22
N LYS A 92 13.89 11.75 -10.48
CA LYS A 92 15.06 12.58 -10.77
C LYS A 92 15.62 12.29 -12.16
N GLN A 93 15.76 11.01 -12.52
CA GLN A 93 16.23 10.59 -13.83
C GLN A 93 15.28 11.00 -14.96
N LEU A 94 13.96 10.91 -14.75
CA LEU A 94 12.95 11.20 -15.78
C LEU A 94 12.69 12.69 -15.98
N THR A 95 12.87 13.51 -14.94
CA THR A 95 12.39 14.90 -14.93
C THR A 95 13.43 15.93 -14.51
N GLY A 96 14.50 15.53 -13.83
CA GLY A 96 15.46 16.43 -13.19
C GLY A 96 15.00 17.00 -11.84
N GLN A 97 13.75 16.77 -11.45
CA GLN A 97 13.17 17.25 -10.19
C GLN A 97 13.47 16.28 -9.03
N ASP A 98 13.65 16.82 -7.83
CA ASP A 98 13.74 16.02 -6.62
C ASP A 98 12.34 15.71 -6.07
N ALA A 99 12.14 14.50 -5.58
CA ALA A 99 10.93 14.09 -4.89
C ALA A 99 11.23 13.81 -3.42
N THR A 100 10.37 14.32 -2.53
CA THR A 100 10.47 14.04 -1.11
C THR A 100 10.01 12.61 -0.83
N VAL A 101 10.84 11.82 -0.15
CA VAL A 101 10.43 10.48 0.30
C VAL A 101 9.63 10.64 1.59
N LEU A 102 8.34 10.31 1.52
CA LEU A 102 7.42 10.31 2.65
C LEU A 102 7.04 8.87 3.03
N VAL A 103 6.49 8.67 4.22
CA VAL A 103 5.89 7.37 4.55
C VAL A 103 4.58 7.17 3.79
N ASP A 104 4.16 5.92 3.66
CA ASP A 104 2.79 5.61 3.23
C ASP A 104 1.78 6.21 4.23
N PRO A 105 0.69 6.86 3.78
CA PRO A 105 -0.30 7.47 4.67
C PRO A 105 -0.91 6.50 5.69
N THR A 106 -0.93 5.19 5.39
CA THR A 106 -1.40 4.17 6.33
C THR A 106 -0.59 4.13 7.63
N LEU A 107 0.70 4.44 7.56
CA LEU A 107 1.61 4.52 8.72
C LEU A 107 1.45 5.80 9.55
N VAL A 108 0.77 6.83 9.01
CA VAL A 108 0.52 8.09 9.73
C VAL A 108 -0.68 7.94 10.67
N VAL A 109 -1.60 7.03 10.36
CA VAL A 109 -2.82 6.77 11.14
C VAL A 109 -2.53 5.72 12.23
N THR A 110 -2.96 6.01 13.46
CA THR A 110 -2.69 5.12 14.60
C THR A 110 -3.45 3.79 14.50
N ALA A 111 -2.91 2.75 15.13
CA ALA A 111 -3.58 1.46 15.23
C ALA A 111 -5.00 1.57 15.81
N ASN A 112 -5.21 2.39 16.84
CA ASN A 112 -6.54 2.60 17.43
C ASN A 112 -7.52 3.27 16.46
N SER A 113 -7.05 4.22 15.64
CA SER A 113 -7.87 4.83 14.59
C SER A 113 -8.29 3.80 13.54
N TRP A 114 -7.37 2.91 13.14
CA TRP A 114 -7.70 1.81 12.24
C TRP A 114 -8.68 0.80 12.84
N ARG A 115 -8.48 0.42 14.12
CA ARG A 115 -9.42 -0.44 14.85
C ARG A 115 -10.83 0.14 14.93
N SER A 116 -10.96 1.47 15.02
CA SER A 116 -12.28 2.13 15.09
C SER A 116 -13.12 2.00 13.81
N VAL A 117 -12.50 1.67 12.67
CA VAL A 117 -13.17 1.44 11.39
C VAL A 117 -13.13 -0.02 10.95
N ALA A 118 -12.57 -0.90 11.77
CA ALA A 118 -12.49 -2.34 11.50
C ALA A 118 -13.86 -3.00 11.70
N CYS A 119 -14.15 -4.04 10.89
CA CYS A 119 -15.40 -4.79 10.96
C CYS A 119 -15.11 -6.26 11.28
N GLY A 120 -15.42 -6.69 12.50
CA GLY A 120 -15.12 -8.04 13.00
C GLY A 120 -16.00 -9.16 12.46
N ARG A 121 -16.89 -8.92 11.49
CA ARG A 121 -17.89 -9.92 11.05
C ARG A 121 -17.30 -11.21 10.46
N MET A 122 -16.03 -11.18 10.07
CA MET A 122 -15.30 -12.31 9.48
C MET A 122 -14.23 -12.90 10.41
N VAL A 123 -14.08 -12.35 11.61
CA VAL A 123 -13.08 -12.84 12.58
C VAL A 123 -13.68 -14.06 13.30
N PRO A 124 -13.02 -15.23 13.26
CA PRO A 124 -13.53 -16.43 13.90
C PRO A 124 -13.24 -16.44 15.41
N ASP A 125 -14.04 -17.18 16.17
CA ASP A 125 -13.86 -17.38 17.62
C ASP A 125 -12.78 -18.43 17.97
N ARG A 126 -11.83 -18.69 17.06
CA ARG A 126 -10.73 -19.66 17.23
C ARG A 126 -9.43 -19.13 16.61
N PRO A 127 -8.25 -19.61 17.02
CA PRO A 127 -6.99 -19.23 16.39
C PRO A 127 -7.02 -19.43 14.87
N TYR A 128 -6.50 -18.44 14.14
CA TYR A 128 -6.43 -18.48 12.69
C TYR A 128 -5.15 -17.83 12.16
N VAL A 129 -4.71 -18.31 11.01
CA VAL A 129 -3.66 -17.71 10.19
C VAL A 129 -4.33 -16.97 9.04
N PHE A 130 -4.09 -15.67 8.94
CA PHE A 130 -4.58 -14.88 7.81
C PHE A 130 -3.55 -14.87 6.69
N THR A 131 -3.93 -15.39 5.52
CA THR A 131 -3.07 -15.40 4.34
C THR A 131 -3.58 -14.41 3.31
N TYR A 132 -2.77 -13.41 2.98
CA TYR A 132 -3.08 -12.45 1.90
C TYR A 132 -1.96 -12.47 0.87
N LEU A 133 -2.15 -13.24 -0.20
CA LEU A 133 -1.13 -13.51 -1.22
C LEU A 133 -1.66 -13.10 -2.60
N LEU A 134 -1.02 -12.09 -3.19
CA LEU A 134 -1.37 -11.53 -4.50
C LEU A 134 -0.63 -12.26 -5.64
N GLY A 135 0.55 -12.80 -5.34
CA GLY A 135 1.27 -13.70 -6.25
C GLY A 135 0.65 -15.09 -6.36
N ASP A 136 1.15 -15.87 -7.31
CA ASP A 136 0.88 -17.31 -7.32
C ASP A 136 1.64 -18.01 -6.19
N ARG A 137 1.01 -19.05 -5.64
CA ARG A 137 1.52 -19.81 -4.50
C ARG A 137 2.52 -20.85 -5.00
N SER A 138 3.71 -20.88 -4.40
CA SER A 138 4.68 -21.95 -4.61
C SER A 138 4.44 -23.11 -3.65
N VAL A 139 4.94 -24.30 -4.00
CA VAL A 139 4.86 -25.50 -3.15
C VAL A 139 5.50 -25.24 -1.78
N GLU A 140 6.57 -24.46 -1.73
CA GLU A 140 7.26 -24.10 -0.49
C GLU A 140 6.42 -23.15 0.38
N GLN A 141 5.70 -22.20 -0.24
CA GLN A 141 4.77 -21.34 0.49
C GLN A 141 3.62 -22.15 1.08
N ASP A 142 3.09 -23.12 0.33
CA ASP A 142 2.02 -24.00 0.78
C ASP A 142 2.47 -24.88 1.93
N ALA A 143 3.65 -25.50 1.83
CA ALA A 143 4.24 -26.29 2.90
C ALA A 143 4.48 -25.44 4.17
N TYR A 144 4.95 -24.20 4.02
CA TYR A 144 5.13 -23.29 5.14
C TYR A 144 3.81 -22.92 5.82
N ILE A 145 2.78 -22.60 5.03
CA ILE A 145 1.44 -22.28 5.56
C ILE A 145 0.90 -23.48 6.35
N SER A 146 0.96 -24.69 5.80
CA SER A 146 0.52 -25.91 6.49
C SER A 146 1.27 -26.12 7.81
N ALA A 147 2.60 -25.98 7.81
CA ALA A 147 3.40 -26.12 9.03
C ALA A 147 3.01 -25.10 10.12
N VAL A 148 2.70 -23.86 9.75
CA VAL A 148 2.28 -22.82 10.70
C VAL A 148 0.86 -23.06 11.21
N LEU A 149 -0.04 -23.58 10.38
CA LEU A 149 -1.40 -23.97 10.81
C LEU A 149 -1.34 -25.09 11.85
N ASP A 150 -0.52 -26.11 11.61
CA ASP A 150 -0.30 -27.23 12.53
C ASP A 150 0.38 -26.77 13.84
N GLU A 151 1.40 -25.91 13.75
CA GLU A 151 2.11 -25.34 14.92
C GLU A 151 1.16 -24.57 15.86
N LEU A 152 0.19 -23.86 15.29
CA LEU A 152 -0.69 -22.95 16.02
C LEU A 152 -2.08 -23.54 16.34
N ASP A 153 -2.36 -24.79 15.94
CA ASP A 153 -3.71 -25.39 15.99
C ASP A 153 -4.79 -24.45 15.42
N ALA A 154 -4.47 -23.86 14.26
CA ALA A 154 -5.20 -22.74 13.69
C ALA A 154 -5.88 -23.10 12.36
N VAL A 155 -6.97 -22.40 12.03
CA VAL A 155 -7.58 -22.46 10.68
C VAL A 155 -6.97 -21.42 9.76
N GLN A 156 -7.01 -21.68 8.45
CA GLN A 156 -6.61 -20.68 7.46
C GLN A 156 -7.81 -19.79 7.10
N ILE A 157 -7.58 -18.48 7.08
CA ILE A 157 -8.44 -17.53 6.37
C ILE A 157 -7.65 -16.94 5.21
N SER A 158 -8.10 -17.21 3.99
CA SER A 158 -7.41 -16.77 2.77
C SER A 158 -8.15 -15.63 2.07
N LEU A 159 -7.39 -14.68 1.57
CA LEU A 159 -7.85 -13.60 0.69
C LEU A 159 -6.80 -13.37 -0.41
N SER A 160 -7.25 -13.04 -1.61
CA SER A 160 -6.40 -12.56 -2.71
C SER A 160 -7.12 -11.49 -3.52
N ASP A 161 -6.49 -11.00 -4.58
CA ASP A 161 -7.10 -10.14 -5.60
C ASP A 161 -7.82 -10.93 -6.72
N LYS A 162 -7.88 -12.26 -6.61
CA LYS A 162 -8.41 -13.17 -7.64
C LYS A 162 -9.77 -13.78 -7.30
N ALA A 163 -10.29 -13.54 -6.09
CA ALA A 163 -11.54 -14.11 -5.59
C ALA A 163 -11.62 -15.63 -5.81
N ARG A 164 -10.60 -16.36 -5.33
CA ARG A 164 -10.52 -17.82 -5.52
C ARG A 164 -11.52 -18.54 -4.63
N ASP A 165 -11.88 -19.76 -5.01
CA ASP A 165 -12.76 -20.61 -4.20
C ASP A 165 -12.19 -20.81 -2.79
N GLY A 166 -13.04 -20.60 -1.78
CA GLY A 166 -12.67 -20.70 -0.37
C GLY A 166 -12.06 -19.42 0.23
N GLU A 167 -11.93 -18.34 -0.55
CA GLU A 167 -11.54 -17.03 -0.02
C GLU A 167 -12.73 -16.29 0.61
N VAL A 168 -12.44 -15.46 1.61
CA VAL A 168 -13.45 -14.61 2.26
C VAL A 168 -13.77 -13.39 1.40
N ASP A 169 -15.02 -12.92 1.43
CA ASP A 169 -15.46 -11.69 0.77
C ASP A 169 -15.23 -10.45 1.66
N ALA A 170 -13.95 -10.18 1.94
CA ALA A 170 -13.54 -9.12 2.87
C ALA A 170 -13.36 -7.77 2.15
N GLY A 171 -14.02 -6.73 2.66
CA GLY A 171 -13.72 -5.35 2.30
C GLY A 171 -12.57 -4.77 3.16
N PRO A 172 -12.21 -3.49 2.98
CA PRO A 172 -11.13 -2.86 3.75
C PRO A 172 -11.34 -2.91 5.27
N ALA A 173 -12.59 -2.81 5.75
CA ALA A 173 -12.89 -2.87 7.18
C ALA A 173 -12.68 -4.30 7.75
N GLU A 174 -13.13 -5.33 7.02
CA GLU A 174 -12.89 -6.72 7.38
C GLU A 174 -11.40 -7.09 7.29
N PHE A 175 -10.70 -6.57 6.28
CA PHE A 175 -9.26 -6.78 6.09
C PHE A 175 -8.45 -6.32 7.31
N ILE A 176 -8.77 -5.14 7.86
CA ILE A 176 -8.13 -4.62 9.07
C ILE A 176 -8.42 -5.55 10.26
N ALA A 177 -9.68 -5.97 10.45
CA ALA A 177 -10.07 -6.85 11.55
C ALA A 177 -9.41 -8.23 11.46
N LEU A 178 -9.33 -8.81 10.25
CA LEU A 178 -8.69 -10.09 9.99
C LEU A 178 -7.19 -10.06 10.29
N ILE A 179 -6.51 -8.94 10.02
CA ILE A 179 -5.10 -8.75 10.39
C ILE A 179 -4.95 -8.57 11.90
N ASP A 180 -5.79 -7.73 12.53
CA ASP A 180 -5.66 -7.40 13.95
C ASP A 180 -5.91 -8.62 14.87
N GLY A 181 -6.86 -9.50 14.50
CA GLY A 181 -7.20 -10.70 15.27
C GLY A 181 -6.38 -11.95 14.97
N ALA A 182 -5.51 -11.93 13.95
CA ALA A 182 -4.81 -13.12 13.49
C ALA A 182 -3.74 -13.59 14.47
N ALA A 183 -3.59 -14.91 14.64
CA ALA A 183 -2.45 -15.48 15.37
C ALA A 183 -1.13 -15.30 14.58
N ARG A 184 -1.23 -15.33 13.25
CA ARG A 184 -0.14 -15.04 12.30
C ARG A 184 -0.73 -14.48 11.01
N VAL A 185 -0.08 -13.48 10.43
CA VAL A 185 -0.28 -13.06 9.03
C VAL A 185 0.82 -13.65 8.15
N ILE A 186 0.45 -14.21 7.00
CA ILE A 186 1.40 -14.64 5.97
C ILE A 186 1.04 -13.91 4.68
N THR A 187 1.96 -13.11 4.14
CA THR A 187 1.62 -12.21 3.04
C THR A 187 2.79 -11.91 2.12
N ASP A 188 2.49 -11.53 0.87
CA ASP A 188 3.43 -10.90 -0.05
C ASP A 188 3.02 -9.46 -0.38
N SER A 189 2.08 -8.91 0.39
CA SER A 189 1.49 -7.58 0.18
C SER A 189 2.12 -6.55 1.09
N TYR A 190 2.41 -5.39 0.50
CA TYR A 190 2.88 -4.21 1.23
C TYR A 190 1.91 -3.79 2.33
N HIS A 191 0.61 -3.64 2.01
CA HIS A 191 -0.37 -3.15 2.98
C HIS A 191 -0.65 -4.14 4.10
N ALA A 192 -0.74 -5.45 3.81
CA ALA A 192 -0.89 -6.43 4.89
C ALA A 192 0.33 -6.42 5.84
N SER A 193 1.53 -6.21 5.29
CA SER A 193 2.74 -6.06 6.10
C SER A 193 2.67 -4.81 6.99
N VAL A 194 2.28 -3.66 6.42
CA VAL A 194 2.12 -2.40 7.15
C VAL A 194 1.08 -2.52 8.27
N PHE A 195 -0.10 -3.05 7.96
CA PHE A 195 -1.15 -3.22 8.97
C PHE A 195 -0.74 -4.20 10.06
N SER A 196 -0.07 -5.30 9.73
CA SER A 196 0.44 -6.25 10.74
C SER A 196 1.42 -5.58 11.68
N ILE A 197 2.34 -4.76 11.15
CA ILE A 197 3.30 -3.99 11.94
C ILE A 197 2.60 -2.97 12.85
N LEU A 198 1.62 -2.23 12.32
CA LEU A 198 0.86 -1.24 13.08
C LEU A 198 0.03 -1.87 14.20
N MET A 199 -0.61 -3.01 13.93
CA MET A 199 -1.46 -3.71 14.89
C MET A 199 -0.65 -4.52 15.91
N GLY A 200 0.59 -4.85 15.56
CA GLY A 200 1.45 -5.72 16.34
C GLY A 200 1.23 -7.22 16.11
N THR A 201 0.55 -7.56 15.01
CA THR A 201 0.29 -8.94 14.63
C THR A 201 1.56 -9.62 14.10
N PRO A 202 1.94 -10.81 14.59
CA PRO A 202 3.07 -11.55 14.05
C PRO A 202 2.91 -11.80 12.54
N VAL A 203 3.87 -11.38 11.72
CA VAL A 203 3.80 -11.50 10.26
C VAL A 203 5.03 -12.20 9.68
N THR A 204 4.78 -13.03 8.66
CA THR A 204 5.78 -13.57 7.74
C THR A 204 5.56 -12.96 6.36
N ILE A 205 6.58 -12.31 5.82
CA ILE A 205 6.53 -11.65 4.51
C ILE A 205 7.27 -12.48 3.46
N PHE A 206 6.59 -12.80 2.37
CA PHE A 206 7.16 -13.42 1.18
C PHE A 206 7.50 -12.40 0.09
N ARG A 207 8.55 -12.70 -0.67
CA ARG A 207 8.86 -11.96 -1.89
C ARG A 207 7.98 -12.46 -3.03
N ARG A 208 7.21 -11.57 -3.65
CA ARG A 208 6.41 -11.88 -4.84
C ARG A 208 7.31 -12.28 -6.02
N GLY A 209 6.98 -13.40 -6.68
CA GLY A 209 7.65 -13.84 -7.91
C GLY A 209 9.09 -14.35 -7.77
N GLY A 210 9.47 -14.86 -6.59
CA GLY A 210 10.80 -15.46 -6.38
C GLY A 210 10.75 -16.77 -5.61
N VAL A 211 11.76 -17.62 -5.83
CA VAL A 211 12.09 -18.74 -4.92
C VAL A 211 12.20 -18.20 -3.50
N PHE A 212 11.69 -18.94 -2.52
CA PHE A 212 11.74 -18.64 -1.09
C PHE A 212 13.17 -18.23 -0.67
N LYS A 213 13.45 -16.92 -0.60
CA LYS A 213 14.80 -16.38 -0.37
C LYS A 213 14.96 -15.64 0.95
N SER A 214 13.87 -15.21 1.58
CA SER A 214 13.92 -14.52 2.87
C SER A 214 12.54 -14.51 3.53
N VAL A 215 12.47 -14.95 4.79
CA VAL A 215 11.33 -14.76 5.69
C VAL A 215 11.69 -13.60 6.59
N PHE A 216 10.96 -12.49 6.50
CA PHE A 216 11.03 -11.45 7.52
C PHE A 216 10.00 -11.76 8.60
N GLN A 217 10.47 -12.09 9.81
CA GLN A 217 9.62 -12.23 10.99
C GLN A 217 9.79 -11.00 11.87
N THR A 218 8.69 -10.32 12.17
CA THR A 218 8.68 -9.00 12.83
C THR A 218 9.07 -8.98 14.31
N ARG A 219 9.65 -10.06 14.87
CA ARG A 219 10.16 -10.05 16.26
C ARG A 219 11.11 -8.87 16.55
N ASN A 220 11.74 -8.28 15.53
CA ASN A 220 12.64 -7.11 15.65
C ASN A 220 12.18 -5.80 14.95
N ALA A 221 11.03 -5.76 14.26
CA ALA A 221 10.62 -4.59 13.47
C ALA A 221 10.07 -3.41 14.32
N TYR A 222 9.69 -3.69 15.56
CA TYR A 222 9.15 -2.70 16.49
C TYR A 222 10.13 -1.57 16.82
N ALA A 223 11.43 -1.82 16.81
CA ALA A 223 12.44 -0.82 17.16
C ALA A 223 12.62 0.26 16.07
N ASP A 224 12.54 -0.12 14.80
CA ASP A 224 12.82 0.78 13.68
C ASP A 224 11.65 1.71 13.35
N VAL A 225 10.41 1.21 13.46
CA VAL A 225 9.19 2.00 13.23
C VAL A 225 9.03 3.08 14.30
N TRP A 226 9.34 2.76 15.56
CA TRP A 226 9.29 3.72 16.66
C TRP A 226 10.34 4.84 16.53
N THR A 227 11.49 4.52 15.95
CA THR A 227 12.54 5.50 15.66
C THR A 227 12.10 6.47 14.56
N ALA A 228 11.34 5.99 13.57
CA ALA A 228 10.75 6.83 12.52
C ALA A 228 9.62 7.74 13.04
N GLU A 229 8.74 7.26 13.94
CA GLU A 229 7.69 8.08 14.56
C GLU A 229 8.26 9.27 15.35
N ARG A 230 9.33 9.06 16.13
CA ARG A 230 10.00 10.14 16.88
C ARG A 230 10.65 11.18 15.99
N SER A 231 11.19 10.75 14.85
CA SER A 231 11.80 11.63 13.84
C SER A 231 10.75 12.54 13.17
N PHE A 232 9.56 12.00 12.85
CA PHE A 232 8.49 12.75 12.22
C PHE A 232 7.85 13.77 13.17
N ARG A 233 7.55 13.40 14.42
CA ARG A 233 6.94 14.31 15.41
C ARG A 233 7.85 15.48 15.81
N ARG A 234 9.18 15.33 15.74
CA ARG A 234 10.15 16.41 16.03
C ARG A 234 10.35 17.41 14.89
N ARG A 235 9.84 17.14 13.69
CA ARG A 235 10.00 18.03 12.52
C ARG A 235 8.72 18.75 12.13
N VAL A 236 7.59 18.38 12.72
CA VAL A 236 6.25 18.89 12.34
C VAL A 236 5.55 19.63 13.49
N PHE A 237 6.16 19.68 14.69
CA PHE A 237 5.77 20.56 15.79
C PHE A 237 6.99 21.23 16.39
#